data_AF-A0A436QTY5-F1
#
_entry.id   AF-A0A436QTY5-F1
#
_cell.length_a   1.000
_cell.length_b   1.000
_cell.length_c   1.000
_cell.angle_alpha   90.00
_cell.angle_beta   90.00
_cell.angle_gamma   90.00
#
_symmetry.space_group_name_H-M   'P 1'
#
loop_
_entity.id
_entity.type
_entity.pdbx_description
1 polymer ?
#
loop_
_entity_poly.entity_id
_entity_poly.type
_entity_poly.pdbx_seq_one_letter_code
_entity_poly.pdbx_strand_id
1 'polypeptide(L)'
;MKRIILPQALRRMVPPLVGQTIMQLKNTTLLSVLTIPDLLYQAGYIASFTYRPMEVYTAIGAIFIAILFPLSALSRRFERKEVA
;
A
#
# COMPACT_ATOMS: atom_id res chain seq x y z
N MET A 1 32.42 -3.28 6.04
CA MET A 1 31.12 -2.55 6.09
C MET A 1 30.02 -3.20 5.25
N LYS A 2 30.20 -3.39 3.93
CA LYS A 2 29.13 -3.88 3.01
C LYS A 2 28.55 -5.28 3.29
N ARG A 3 29.32 -6.22 3.84
CA ARG A 3 28.85 -7.60 4.12
C ARG A 3 28.24 -7.81 5.51
N ILE A 4 28.47 -6.88 6.44
CA ILE A 4 28.07 -7.01 7.85
C ILE A 4 27.00 -5.98 8.18
N ILE A 5 27.29 -4.69 7.94
CA ILE A 5 26.41 -3.58 8.33
C ILE A 5 25.21 -3.49 7.38
N LEU A 6 25.42 -3.64 6.07
CA LEU A 6 24.35 -3.51 5.07
C LEU A 6 23.20 -4.52 5.27
N PRO A 7 23.42 -5.84 5.42
CA PRO A 7 22.32 -6.78 5.64
C PRO A 7 21.65 -6.60 7.01
N GLN A 8 22.37 -6.12 8.04
CA GLN A 8 21.80 -5.82 9.35
C GLN A 8 20.92 -4.56 9.31
N ALA A 9 21.40 -3.50 8.66
CA ALA A 9 20.65 -2.26 8.48
C ALA A 9 19.40 -2.49 7.64
N LEU A 10 19.50 -3.24 6.54
CA LEU A 10 18.35 -3.56 5.69
C LEU A 10 17.29 -4.37 6.44
N ARG A 11 17.68 -5.36 7.26
CA ARG A 11 16.71 -6.12 8.07
C ARG A 11 15.91 -5.23 9.01
N ARG A 12 16.54 -4.20 9.58
CA ARG A 12 15.94 -3.26 10.54
C ARG A 12 15.16 -2.11 9.92
N MET A 13 15.53 -1.71 8.71
CA MET A 13 14.86 -0.62 8.00
C MET A 13 13.66 -1.10 7.17
N VAL A 14 13.67 -2.33 6.67
CA VAL A 14 12.59 -2.85 5.82
C VAL A 14 11.21 -2.86 6.51
N PRO A 15 11.04 -3.36 7.76
CA PRO A 15 9.74 -3.35 8.42
C PRO A 15 9.10 -1.96 8.56
N PRO A 16 9.76 -0.93 9.12
CA PRO A 16 9.17 0.40 9.24
C PRO A 16 8.92 1.06 7.87
N LEU A 17 9.76 0.81 6.86
CA LEU A 17 9.54 1.33 5.50
C LEU A 17 8.28 0.73 4.85
N VAL A 18 8.00 -0.56 5.07
CA VAL A 18 6.78 -1.19 4.55
C VAL A 18 5.55 -0.59 5.24
N GLY A 19 5.58 -0.43 6.56
CA GLY A 19 4.51 0.25 7.31
C GLY A 19 4.27 1.68 6.81
N GLN A 20 5.33 2.46 6.64
CA GLN A 20 5.26 3.82 6.09
C GLN A 20 4.65 3.83 4.69
N THR A 21 5.06 2.91 3.82
CA THR A 21 4.55 2.79 2.44
C THR A 21 3.06 2.50 2.42
N ILE A 22 2.57 1.62 3.30
CA ILE A 22 1.14 1.32 3.45
C ILE A 22 0.37 2.57 3.87
N MET A 23 0.88 3.35 4.82
CA MET A 23 0.23 4.60 5.24
C MET A 23 0.20 5.62 4.10
N GLN A 24 1.31 5.77 3.36
CA GLN A 24 1.36 6.71 2.25
C GLN A 24 0.39 6.33 1.13
N LEU A 25 0.29 5.04 0.78
CA LEU A 25 -0.72 4.56 -0.18
C LEU A 25 -2.13 4.97 0.23
N LYS A 26 -2.50 4.79 1.50
CA LYS A 26 -3.80 5.22 2.01
C LYS A 26 -3.96 6.74 1.95
N ASN A 27 -2.95 7.50 2.34
CA ASN A 27 -3.01 8.96 2.30
C ASN A 27 -3.14 9.52 0.88
N THR A 28 -2.51 8.89 -0.12
CA THR A 28 -2.65 9.32 -1.52
C THR A 28 -4.09 9.23 -2.02
N THR A 29 -4.87 8.25 -1.54
CA THR A 29 -6.28 8.14 -1.94
C THR A 29 -7.15 9.30 -1.47
N LEU A 30 -6.75 10.04 -0.42
CA LEU A 30 -7.46 11.26 -0.03
C LEU A 30 -7.29 12.39 -1.07
N LEU A 31 -6.21 12.37 -1.85
CA LEU A 31 -5.95 13.35 -2.91
C LEU A 31 -6.90 13.18 -4.10
N SER A 32 -7.52 12.01 -4.27
CA SER A 32 -8.52 11.77 -5.32
C SER A 32 -9.74 12.70 -5.17
N VAL A 33 -10.08 13.08 -3.93
CA VAL A 33 -11.16 14.03 -3.62
C VAL A 33 -10.81 15.44 -4.14
N LEU A 34 -9.52 15.78 -4.15
CA LEU A 34 -8.99 17.03 -4.70
C LEU A 34 -8.73 16.95 -6.21
N THR A 35 -9.29 15.94 -6.89
CA THR A 35 -9.16 15.72 -8.34
C THR A 35 -7.73 15.51 -8.85
N ILE A 36 -6.81 15.13 -7.96
CA ILE A 36 -5.46 14.74 -8.35
C ILE A 36 -5.53 13.32 -8.94
N PRO A 37 -4.99 13.09 -10.15
CA PRO A 37 -5.13 11.82 -10.84
C PRO A 37 -4.31 10.71 -10.16
N ASP A 38 -4.99 9.90 -9.36
CA ASP A 38 -4.49 8.68 -8.72
C ASP A 38 -5.41 7.48 -9.05
N LEU A 39 -5.16 6.32 -8.42
CA LEU A 39 -5.93 5.10 -8.68
C LEU A 39 -7.43 5.26 -8.36
N LEU A 40 -7.75 5.93 -7.24
CA LEU A 40 -9.13 6.13 -6.82
C LEU A 40 -9.83 7.19 -7.66
N TYR A 41 -9.10 8.19 -8.17
CA TYR A 41 -9.60 9.15 -9.15
C TYR A 41 -10.01 8.45 -10.45
N GLN A 42 -9.16 7.56 -10.98
CA GLN A 42 -9.49 6.78 -12.17
C GLN A 42 -10.70 5.86 -11.94
N ALA A 43 -10.82 5.29 -10.75
CA ALA A 43 -12.02 4.54 -10.35
C ALA A 43 -13.28 5.42 -10.41
N GLY A 44 -13.22 6.64 -9.87
CA GLY A 44 -14.32 7.59 -9.92
C GLY A 44 -14.68 7.96 -11.36
N TYR A 45 -13.69 8.21 -12.21
CA TYR A 45 -13.91 8.50 -13.63
C TYR A 45 -14.63 7.35 -14.35
N ILE A 46 -14.16 6.10 -14.17
CA ILE A 46 -14.79 4.91 -14.76
C ILE A 46 -16.19 4.70 -14.18
N ALA A 47 -16.38 4.91 -12.88
CA ALA A 47 -17.69 4.81 -12.23
C ALA A 47 -18.70 5.82 -12.80
N SER A 48 -18.25 7.05 -13.08
CA SER A 48 -19.07 8.08 -13.72
C SER A 48 -19.37 7.77 -15.18
N PHE A 49 -18.42 7.18 -15.92
CA PHE A 49 -18.61 6.81 -17.33
C PHE A 49 -19.52 5.58 -17.51
N THR A 50 -19.38 4.60 -16.62
CA THR A 50 -20.15 3.33 -16.67
C THR A 50 -21.45 3.38 -15.87
N TYR A 51 -21.66 4.44 -15.08
CA TYR A 51 -22.76 4.57 -14.12
C TYR A 51 -22.88 3.40 -13.13
N ARG A 52 -21.75 2.73 -12.84
CA ARG A 52 -21.67 1.55 -11.96
C ARG A 52 -20.68 1.75 -10.79
N PRO A 53 -20.93 2.71 -9.89
CA PRO A 53 -19.99 3.02 -8.80
C PRO A 53 -19.75 1.85 -7.84
N MET A 54 -20.79 1.08 -7.52
CA MET A 54 -20.67 -0.03 -6.57
C MET A 54 -19.70 -1.11 -7.06
N GLU A 55 -19.80 -1.50 -8.34
CA GLU A 55 -18.93 -2.53 -8.93
C GLU A 55 -17.47 -2.03 -9.02
N VAL A 56 -17.29 -0.80 -9.49
CA VAL A 56 -15.96 -0.21 -9.69
C VAL A 56 -15.22 0.01 -8.36
N TYR A 57 -15.87 0.59 -7.36
CA TYR A 57 -15.23 0.80 -6.05
C TYR A 57 -15.00 -0.51 -5.29
N THR A 58 -15.87 -1.51 -5.44
CA THR A 58 -15.63 -2.84 -4.87
C THR A 58 -14.41 -3.50 -5.50
N ALA A 59 -14.28 -3.43 -6.83
CA ALA A 59 -13.12 -3.96 -7.54
C ALA A 59 -11.82 -3.27 -7.11
N ILE A 60 -11.82 -1.94 -7.01
CA ILE A 60 -10.68 -1.15 -6.52
C ILE A 60 -10.35 -1.52 -5.07
N GLY A 61 -11.35 -1.66 -4.21
CA GLY A 61 -11.17 -2.11 -2.83
C GLY A 61 -10.50 -3.49 -2.76
N ALA A 62 -10.92 -4.44 -3.60
CA ALA A 62 -10.30 -5.75 -3.71
C ALA A 62 -8.83 -5.67 -4.17
N ILE A 63 -8.50 -4.78 -5.12
CA ILE A 63 -7.12 -4.52 -5.54
C ILE A 63 -6.29 -3.98 -4.38
N PHE A 64 -6.82 -3.01 -3.62
CA PHE A 64 -6.14 -2.48 -2.43
C PHE A 64 -5.89 -3.58 -1.39
N ILE A 65 -6.86 -4.46 -1.14
CA ILE A 65 -6.68 -5.60 -0.23
C ILE A 65 -5.61 -6.56 -0.76
N ALA A 66 -5.65 -6.91 -2.05
CA ALA A 66 -4.69 -7.81 -2.69
C ALA A 66 -3.25 -7.27 -2.62
N ILE A 67 -3.04 -5.96 -2.56
CA ILE A 67 -1.72 -5.33 -2.41
C ILE A 67 -1.34 -5.18 -0.93
N LEU A 68 -2.23 -4.59 -0.12
CA LEU A 68 -1.93 -4.22 1.26
C LEU A 68 -1.82 -5.44 2.18
N PHE A 69 -2.61 -6.49 1.95
CA PHE A 69 -2.60 -7.71 2.76
C PHE A 69 -1.26 -8.45 2.71
N PRO A 70 -0.69 -8.80 1.54
CA PRO A 70 0.62 -9.45 1.49
C PRO A 70 1.75 -8.53 1.98
N LEU A 71 1.70 -7.22 1.72
CA LEU A 71 2.69 -6.28 2.25
C LEU A 71 2.67 -6.25 3.79
N SER A 72 1.47 -6.18 4.37
CA SER A 72 1.30 -6.19 5.83
C SER A 72 1.77 -7.51 6.43
N ALA A 73 1.42 -8.65 5.80
CA ALA A 73 1.87 -9.96 6.24
C ALA A 73 3.40 -10.12 6.15
N LEU A 74 4.01 -9.60 5.08
CA LEU A 74 5.46 -9.61 4.88
C LEU A 74 6.17 -8.76 5.94
N SER A 75 5.67 -7.54 6.20
CA SER A 75 6.18 -6.66 7.27
C SER A 75 6.17 -7.38 8.62
N ARG A 76 5.04 -8.00 8.97
CA ARG A 76 4.87 -8.71 10.25
C ARG A 76 5.79 -9.92 10.38
N ARG A 77 6.11 -10.58 9.26
CA ARG A 77 7.08 -11.69 9.21
C ARG A 77 8.51 -11.21 9.44
N PHE A 78 8.86 -10.01 8.95
CA PHE A 78 10.16 -9.40 9.22
C PHE A 78 10.27 -8.88 10.65
N GLU A 79 9.22 -8.25 11.21
CA GLU A 79 9.20 -7.82 12.62
C GLU A 79 9.41 -9.00 13.59
N ARG A 80 8.75 -10.14 13.35
CA ARG A 80 8.91 -11.33 14.20
C ARG A 80 10.32 -11.93 14.17
N LYS A 81 11.11 -11.65 13.12
CA LYS A 81 12.50 -12.12 13.01
C LYS A 81 13.52 -11.19 13.68
N GLU A 82 13.12 -9.99 14.08
CA GLU A 82 14.02 -9.04 14.76
C GLU A 82 13.87 -9.05 16.29
N VAL A 83 12.76 -9.60 16.80
CA VAL A 83 12.46 -9.70 18.25
C VAL A 83 12.87 -11.06 18.84
N ALA A 84 13.26 -12.03 18.02
CA ALA A 84 13.77 -13.35 18.44
C ALA A 84 15.26 -13.49 18.10
#